data_AF-A0A351SII3-F1
#
_entry.id   AF-A0A351SII3-F1
#
_cell.length_a   1.000
_cell.length_b   1.000
_cell.length_c   1.000
_cell.angle_alpha   90.00
_cell.angle_beta   90.00
_cell.angle_gamma   90.00
#
_symmetry.space_group_name_H-M   'P 1'
#
loop_
_entity.id
_entity.type
_entity.pdbx_description
1 polymer ?
#
loop_
_entity_poly.entity_id
_entity_poly.type
_entity_poly.pdbx_seq_one_letter_code
_entity_poly.pdbx_strand_id
1 'polypeptide(L)'
;HADLKGMKIRAPGGTPNVARIIAFGASPVKITFTDLPLALSQGSLDAFISANESIVSKKLWDTGIRYSLQDNEFTAAYIPMVSQTFWKKLTPDLQKMLVDTWDENVDAMREAAKIADQEALSVLKTKGIEIAVPTQDQIKAVRNDLLKTQPELVKKMQIDQTVIDQVVSELRELEK
;
A
#
# COMPACT_ATOMS: atom_id res chain seq x y z
N HIS A 1 4.05 -15.38 6.84
CA HIS A 1 2.99 -15.37 5.80
C HIS A 1 2.17 -16.65 5.73
N ALA A 2 2.68 -17.84 6.12
CA ALA A 2 1.88 -19.08 6.11
C ALA A 2 0.57 -18.99 6.92
N ASP A 3 0.59 -18.20 8.00
CA ASP A 3 -0.57 -17.95 8.88
C ASP A 3 -1.72 -17.18 8.19
N LEU A 4 -1.48 -16.59 7.01
CA LEU A 4 -2.50 -15.89 6.24
C LEU A 4 -3.41 -16.85 5.46
N LYS A 5 -2.99 -18.12 5.29
CA LYS A 5 -3.73 -19.09 4.46
C LYS A 5 -5.14 -19.29 4.99
N GLY A 6 -6.13 -19.18 4.10
CA GLY A 6 -7.55 -19.31 4.43
C GLY A 6 -8.22 -18.08 5.03
N MET A 7 -7.46 -17.04 5.38
CA MET A 7 -8.02 -15.77 5.89
C MET A 7 -8.78 -15.02 4.81
N LYS A 8 -9.83 -14.30 5.21
CA LYS A 8 -10.51 -13.27 4.42
C LYS A 8 -9.81 -11.93 4.63
N ILE A 9 -9.10 -11.46 3.61
CA ILE A 9 -8.24 -10.28 3.71
C ILE A 9 -8.77 -9.16 2.82
N ARG A 10 -8.96 -7.96 3.39
CA ARG A 10 -9.37 -6.79 2.62
C ARG A 10 -8.18 -6.20 1.88
N ALA A 11 -8.30 -6.10 0.55
CA ALA A 11 -7.38 -5.32 -0.26
C ALA A 11 -7.85 -3.86 -0.36
N PRO A 12 -6.97 -2.85 -0.22
CA PRO A 12 -7.31 -1.44 -0.43
C PRO A 12 -7.68 -1.09 -1.88
N GLY A 13 -7.51 -2.03 -2.79
CA GLY A 13 -7.63 -1.85 -4.23
C GLY A 13 -6.37 -2.35 -4.91
N GLY A 14 -6.36 -2.29 -6.25
CA GLY A 14 -5.22 -2.73 -7.06
C GLY A 14 -5.19 -4.23 -7.30
N THR A 15 -5.10 -4.60 -8.58
CA THR A 15 -4.92 -5.99 -9.03
C THR A 15 -3.71 -6.69 -8.37
N PRO A 16 -2.55 -6.02 -8.13
CA PRO A 16 -1.42 -6.66 -7.47
C PRO A 16 -1.70 -7.08 -6.01
N ASN A 17 -2.37 -6.24 -5.22
CA ASN A 17 -2.72 -6.56 -3.82
C ASN A 17 -3.66 -7.77 -3.75
N VAL A 18 -4.67 -7.82 -4.64
CA VAL A 18 -5.57 -8.97 -4.77
C VAL A 18 -4.80 -10.24 -5.12
N ALA A 19 -3.87 -10.15 -6.08
CA ALA A 19 -3.06 -11.30 -6.48
C ALA A 19 -2.13 -11.79 -5.38
N ARG A 20 -1.55 -10.87 -4.60
CA ARG A 20 -0.71 -11.20 -3.45
C ARG A 20 -1.47 -11.98 -2.38
N ILE A 21 -2.68 -11.53 -2.04
CA ILE A 21 -3.55 -12.23 -1.08
C ILE A 21 -3.82 -13.67 -1.57
N ILE A 22 -4.16 -13.83 -2.85
CA ILE A 22 -4.40 -15.15 -3.46
C ILE A 22 -3.12 -16.01 -3.43
N ALA A 23 -1.96 -15.43 -3.70
CA ALA A 23 -0.68 -16.13 -3.68
C ALA A 23 -0.33 -16.68 -2.30
N PHE A 24 -0.80 -16.05 -1.22
CA PHE A 24 -0.68 -16.58 0.15
C PHE A 24 -1.76 -17.60 0.52
N GLY A 25 -2.63 -17.97 -0.41
CA GLY A 25 -3.75 -18.89 -0.16
C GLY A 25 -4.86 -18.27 0.67
N ALA A 26 -4.93 -16.94 0.74
CA ALA A 26 -5.99 -16.19 1.39
C ALA A 26 -7.07 -15.75 0.38
N SER A 27 -8.24 -15.38 0.90
CA SER A 27 -9.38 -14.92 0.09
C SER A 27 -9.47 -13.39 0.10
N PRO A 28 -9.28 -12.71 -1.03
CA PRO A 28 -9.40 -11.25 -1.10
C PRO A 28 -10.87 -10.83 -0.99
N VAL A 29 -11.14 -9.86 -0.12
CA VAL A 29 -12.46 -9.25 0.07
C VAL A 29 -12.40 -7.78 -0.34
N LYS A 30 -13.39 -7.32 -1.11
CA LYS A 30 -13.49 -5.93 -1.53
C LYS A 30 -14.60 -5.22 -0.76
N ILE A 31 -14.21 -4.39 0.20
CA ILE A 31 -15.09 -3.47 0.92
C ILE A 31 -14.46 -2.08 0.97
N THR A 32 -15.29 -1.06 1.16
CA THR A 32 -14.79 0.32 1.30
C THR A 32 -14.04 0.47 2.62
N PHE A 33 -13.20 1.50 2.72
CA PHE A 33 -12.53 1.81 3.99
C PHE A 33 -13.53 2.22 5.08
N THR A 34 -14.68 2.79 4.69
CA THR A 34 -15.76 3.18 5.60
C THR A 34 -16.41 1.97 6.26
N ASP A 35 -16.58 0.87 5.52
CA ASP A 35 -17.24 -0.35 6.02
C ASP A 35 -16.29 -1.25 6.83
N LEU A 36 -14.98 -0.99 6.76
CA LEU A 36 -13.94 -1.82 7.37
C LEU A 36 -14.12 -2.03 8.88
N PRO A 37 -14.40 -1.01 9.72
CA PRO A 37 -14.54 -1.22 11.16
C PRO A 37 -15.69 -2.17 11.50
N LEU A 38 -16.83 -2.04 10.80
CA LEU A 38 -17.99 -2.90 11.01
C LEU A 38 -17.68 -4.34 10.59
N ALA A 39 -17.04 -4.52 9.43
CA ALA A 39 -16.70 -5.84 8.91
C ALA A 39 -15.73 -6.61 9.83
N LEU A 40 -14.75 -5.91 10.40
CA LEU A 40 -13.82 -6.46 11.40
C LEU A 40 -14.55 -6.81 12.71
N SER A 41 -15.32 -5.87 13.26
CA SER A 41 -16.05 -6.11 14.53
C SER A 41 -17.09 -7.24 14.44
N GLN A 42 -17.65 -7.49 13.26
CA GLN A 42 -18.58 -8.60 13.03
C GLN A 42 -17.89 -9.94 12.73
N GLY A 43 -16.56 -9.98 12.61
CA GLY A 43 -15.81 -11.18 12.25
C GLY A 43 -16.04 -11.66 10.80
N SER A 44 -16.57 -10.79 9.94
CA SER A 44 -16.74 -11.10 8.51
C SER A 44 -15.43 -11.01 7.72
N LEU A 45 -14.42 -10.36 8.33
CA LEU A 45 -13.09 -10.12 7.80
C LEU A 45 -12.03 -10.48 8.84
N ASP A 46 -10.98 -11.17 8.44
CA ASP A 46 -9.92 -11.65 9.34
C ASP A 46 -8.72 -10.70 9.38
N ALA A 47 -8.39 -10.08 8.24
CA ALA A 47 -7.27 -9.15 8.13
C ALA A 47 -7.50 -8.11 7.02
N PHE A 48 -6.61 -7.12 6.94
CA PHE A 48 -6.67 -6.07 5.94
C PHE A 48 -5.28 -5.50 5.67
N ILE A 49 -5.08 -4.96 4.48
CA ILE A 49 -3.86 -4.22 4.11
C ILE A 49 -4.13 -2.72 4.29
N SER A 50 -3.27 -2.03 5.04
CA SER A 50 -3.37 -0.59 5.35
C SER A 50 -2.05 -0.03 5.90
N ALA A 51 -1.90 1.30 5.89
CA ALA A 51 -0.85 2.01 6.63
C ALA A 51 -1.19 2.14 8.13
N ASN A 52 -0.19 2.38 8.98
CA ASN A 52 -0.36 2.50 10.43
C ASN A 52 -1.20 3.73 10.77
N GLU A 53 -0.95 4.86 10.09
CA GLU A 53 -1.74 6.09 10.26
C GLU A 53 -3.23 5.83 10.10
N SER A 54 -3.61 5.05 9.07
CA SER A 54 -5.02 4.79 8.77
C SER A 54 -5.70 3.89 9.82
N ILE A 55 -4.92 3.02 10.49
CA ILE A 55 -5.41 2.25 11.64
C ILE A 55 -5.71 3.20 12.80
N VAL A 56 -4.84 4.20 13.04
CA VAL A 56 -5.00 5.19 14.10
C VAL A 56 -6.16 6.14 13.85
N SER A 57 -6.30 6.68 12.64
CA SER A 57 -7.36 7.65 12.31
C SER A 57 -8.77 7.08 12.46
N LYS A 58 -8.93 5.75 12.34
CA LYS A 58 -10.20 5.02 12.56
C LYS A 58 -10.27 4.27 13.88
N LYS A 59 -9.23 4.34 14.73
CA LYS A 59 -9.13 3.62 16.01
C LYS A 59 -9.40 2.12 15.86
N LEU A 60 -8.87 1.49 14.81
CA LEU A 60 -9.23 0.11 14.48
C LEU A 60 -8.80 -0.90 15.54
N TRP A 61 -7.96 -0.55 16.53
CA TRP A 61 -7.68 -1.41 17.68
C TRP A 61 -8.94 -1.79 18.47
N ASP A 62 -10.01 -0.98 18.39
CA ASP A 62 -11.30 -1.26 19.03
C ASP A 62 -12.10 -2.35 18.30
N THR A 63 -11.69 -2.77 17.08
CA THR A 63 -12.39 -3.77 16.27
C THR A 63 -11.90 -5.20 16.48
N GLY A 64 -11.06 -5.42 17.50
CA GLY A 64 -10.54 -6.76 17.83
C GLY A 64 -9.23 -7.14 17.15
N ILE A 65 -8.61 -6.26 16.36
CA ILE A 65 -7.30 -6.53 15.76
C ILE A 65 -6.22 -6.62 16.86
N ARG A 66 -5.27 -7.53 16.71
CA ARG A 66 -4.21 -7.78 17.70
C ARG A 66 -2.81 -7.83 17.11
N TYR A 67 -2.69 -8.12 15.82
CA TYR A 67 -1.42 -8.34 15.16
C TYR A 67 -1.28 -7.41 13.94
N SER A 68 -0.06 -6.96 13.69
CA SER A 68 0.32 -6.24 12.47
C SER A 68 1.56 -6.88 11.87
N LEU A 69 1.52 -7.18 10.57
CA LEU A 69 2.69 -7.63 9.81
C LEU A 69 3.30 -6.44 9.08
N GLN A 70 4.57 -6.13 9.36
CA GLN A 70 5.31 -5.01 8.74
C GLN A 70 6.39 -5.58 7.82
N ASP A 71 5.99 -5.96 6.60
CA ASP A 71 6.86 -6.61 5.61
C ASP A 71 7.19 -5.72 4.41
N ASN A 72 6.83 -4.43 4.48
CA ASN A 72 7.03 -3.43 3.43
C ASN A 72 6.48 -3.87 2.07
N GLU A 73 5.27 -4.44 2.06
CA GLU A 73 4.60 -4.99 0.88
C GLU A 73 4.68 -4.11 -0.38
N PHE A 74 4.40 -2.82 -0.26
CA PHE A 74 4.40 -1.88 -1.37
C PHE A 74 4.56 -0.44 -0.92
N THR A 75 5.03 0.42 -1.83
CA THR A 75 5.02 1.88 -1.66
C THR A 75 3.79 2.45 -2.34
N ALA A 76 2.93 3.13 -1.57
CA ALA A 76 1.81 3.88 -2.12
C ALA A 76 2.25 5.29 -2.53
N ALA A 77 1.78 5.76 -3.69
CA ALA A 77 1.96 7.13 -4.13
C ALA A 77 0.60 7.77 -4.42
N TYR A 78 0.35 8.94 -3.83
CA TYR A 78 -0.76 9.80 -4.24
C TYR A 78 -0.32 10.61 -5.45
N ILE A 79 -0.98 10.37 -6.58
CA ILE A 79 -0.70 11.07 -7.83
C ILE A 79 -1.77 12.15 -7.98
N PRO A 80 -1.44 13.44 -7.84
CA PRO A 80 -2.39 14.51 -8.12
C PRO A 80 -2.74 14.48 -9.59
N MET A 81 -4.04 14.42 -9.89
CA MET A 81 -4.55 14.42 -11.25
C MET A 81 -5.36 15.68 -11.50
N VAL A 82 -5.09 16.34 -12.62
CA VAL A 82 -5.82 17.52 -13.09
C VAL A 82 -6.50 17.19 -14.40
N SER A 83 -7.76 17.62 -14.55
CA SER A 83 -8.48 17.47 -15.82
C SER A 83 -7.76 18.23 -16.92
N GLN A 84 -7.51 17.56 -18.05
CA GLN A 84 -6.87 18.19 -19.22
C GLN A 84 -7.66 19.41 -19.72
N THR A 85 -8.99 19.39 -19.62
CA THR A 85 -9.85 20.51 -20.02
C THR A 85 -9.67 21.72 -19.10
N PHE A 86 -9.51 21.49 -17.80
CA PHE A 86 -9.18 22.57 -16.87
C PHE A 86 -7.76 23.09 -17.11
N TRP A 87 -6.80 22.18 -17.25
CA TRP A 87 -5.40 22.53 -17.49
C TRP A 87 -5.20 23.43 -18.71
N LYS A 88 -5.87 23.13 -19.83
CA LYS A 88 -5.82 23.92 -21.07
C LYS A 88 -6.43 25.33 -20.96
N LYS A 89 -7.23 25.60 -19.93
CA LYS A 89 -7.81 26.93 -19.66
C LYS A 89 -6.89 27.82 -18.84
N LEU A 90 -5.86 27.26 -18.21
CA LEU A 90 -4.89 28.01 -17.43
C LEU A 90 -3.90 28.73 -18.35
N THR A 91 -3.46 29.92 -17.95
CA THR A 91 -2.32 30.58 -18.60
C THR A 91 -1.03 29.79 -18.34
N PRO A 92 0.01 29.94 -19.18
CA PRO A 92 1.31 29.31 -18.94
C PRO A 92 1.86 29.59 -17.54
N ASP A 93 1.69 30.81 -17.03
CA ASP A 93 2.15 31.18 -15.68
C ASP A 93 1.41 30.41 -14.58
N LEU A 94 0.10 30.20 -14.72
CA LEU A 94 -0.69 29.42 -13.76
C LEU A 94 -0.37 27.93 -13.83
N GLN A 95 -0.10 27.40 -15.04
CA GLN A 95 0.38 26.04 -15.21
C GLN A 95 1.72 25.85 -14.50
N LYS A 96 2.66 26.77 -14.72
CA LYS A 96 3.97 26.74 -14.08
C LYS A 96 3.84 26.82 -12.56
N MET A 97 3.05 27.77 -12.06
CA MET A 97 2.82 27.94 -10.62
C MET A 97 2.29 26.65 -9.96
N LEU A 98 1.35 25.94 -10.60
CA LEU A 98 0.83 24.68 -10.05
C LEU A 98 1.90 23.58 -9.97
N VAL A 99 2.73 23.44 -11.01
CA VAL A 99 3.81 22.44 -11.04
C VAL A 99 4.89 22.78 -10.02
N ASP A 100 5.39 24.02 -10.05
CA ASP A 100 6.42 24.48 -9.11
C ASP A 100 5.96 24.30 -7.66
N THR A 101 4.72 24.70 -7.34
CA THR A 101 4.17 24.56 -5.99
C THR A 101 4.14 23.08 -5.57
N TRP A 102 3.79 22.17 -6.46
CA TRP A 102 3.81 20.75 -6.15
C TRP A 102 5.25 20.26 -5.91
N ASP A 103 6.18 20.58 -6.81
CA ASP A 103 7.57 20.14 -6.74
C ASP A 103 8.28 20.69 -5.49
N GLU A 104 7.98 21.92 -5.08
CA GLU A 104 8.51 22.53 -3.85
C GLU A 104 8.00 21.87 -2.57
N ASN A 105 6.81 21.25 -2.59
CA ASN A 105 6.16 20.74 -1.37
C ASN A 105 6.17 19.22 -1.26
N VAL A 106 6.26 18.48 -2.36
CA VAL A 106 6.03 17.02 -2.38
C VAL A 106 6.99 16.26 -1.47
N ASP A 107 8.26 16.67 -1.37
CA ASP A 107 9.25 15.97 -0.54
C ASP A 107 9.01 16.22 0.95
N ALA A 108 8.65 17.46 1.34
CA ALA A 108 8.25 17.75 2.71
C ALA A 108 6.98 16.99 3.11
N MET A 109 6.00 16.88 2.19
CA MET A 109 4.79 16.08 2.42
C MET A 109 5.10 14.59 2.59
N ARG A 110 6.03 14.04 1.80
CA ARG A 110 6.48 12.64 1.92
C ARG A 110 7.15 12.38 3.27
N GLU A 111 8.04 13.27 3.71
CA GLU A 111 8.70 13.13 5.00
C GLU A 111 7.69 13.26 6.15
N ALA A 112 6.76 14.21 6.08
CA ALA A 112 5.68 14.33 7.06
C ALA A 112 4.82 13.06 7.13
N ALA A 113 4.48 12.44 5.99
CA ALA A 113 3.73 11.19 5.95
C ALA A 113 4.51 10.02 6.59
N LYS A 114 5.82 9.93 6.35
CA LYS A 114 6.69 8.94 6.98
C LYS A 114 6.76 9.12 8.49
N ILE A 115 6.93 10.35 8.97
CA ILE A 115 6.93 10.67 10.42
C ILE A 115 5.58 10.28 11.04
N ALA A 116 4.47 10.68 10.42
CA ALA A 116 3.13 10.36 10.90
C ALA A 116 2.90 8.83 10.99
N ASP A 117 3.39 8.06 10.03
CA ASP A 117 3.25 6.59 10.06
C ASP A 117 4.12 5.96 11.18
N GLN A 118 5.30 6.49 11.44
CA GLN A 118 6.17 6.05 12.55
C GLN A 118 5.58 6.39 13.94
N GLU A 119 5.00 7.58 14.07
CA GLU A 119 4.26 7.98 15.27
C GLU A 119 3.04 7.08 15.47
N ALA A 120 2.29 6.81 14.40
CA ALA A 120 1.15 5.91 14.42
C ALA A 120 1.55 4.50 14.86
N LEU A 121 2.66 3.96 14.35
CA LEU A 121 3.20 2.67 14.80
C LEU A 121 3.46 2.64 16.31
N SER A 122 3.99 3.74 16.87
CA SER A 122 4.21 3.87 18.31
C SER A 122 2.88 3.83 19.08
N VAL A 123 1.85 4.54 18.58
CA VAL A 123 0.49 4.49 19.15
C VAL A 123 -0.05 3.06 19.12
N LEU A 124 0.07 2.34 17.99
CA LEU A 124 -0.43 0.96 17.87
C LEU A 124 0.21 0.02 18.92
N LYS A 125 1.51 0.15 19.17
CA LYS A 125 2.18 -0.61 20.24
C LYS A 125 1.60 -0.28 21.62
N THR A 126 1.34 0.99 21.93
CA THR A 126 0.71 1.38 23.22
C THR A 126 -0.74 0.89 23.36
N LYS A 127 -1.41 0.62 22.24
CA LYS A 127 -2.76 0.04 22.19
C LYS A 127 -2.74 -1.49 22.23
N GLY A 128 -1.58 -2.10 22.42
CA GLY A 128 -1.43 -3.55 22.56
C GLY A 128 -1.45 -4.31 21.24
N ILE A 129 -1.20 -3.64 20.11
CA ILE A 129 -1.01 -4.33 18.82
C ILE A 129 0.41 -4.91 18.78
N GLU A 130 0.49 -6.23 18.60
CA GLU A 130 1.73 -6.96 18.42
C GLU A 130 2.25 -6.80 17.00
N ILE A 131 3.49 -6.31 16.87
CA ILE A 131 4.11 -6.01 15.58
C ILE A 131 5.07 -7.14 15.19
N ALA A 132 4.75 -7.85 14.12
CA ALA A 132 5.63 -8.83 13.51
C ALA A 132 6.42 -8.17 12.36
N VAL A 133 7.75 -8.16 12.48
CA VAL A 133 8.67 -7.65 11.46
C VAL A 133 9.49 -8.83 10.92
N PRO A 134 9.26 -9.29 9.68
CA PRO A 134 10.05 -10.38 9.11
C PRO A 134 11.52 -9.98 8.90
N THR A 135 12.42 -10.96 8.92
CA THR A 135 13.82 -10.74 8.56
C THR A 135 13.96 -10.40 7.08
N GLN A 136 15.07 -9.78 6.70
CA GLN A 136 15.36 -9.48 5.30
C GLN A 136 15.37 -10.74 4.42
N ASP A 137 15.85 -11.87 4.93
CA ASP A 137 15.85 -13.14 4.19
C ASP A 137 14.42 -13.68 4.00
N GLN A 138 13.55 -13.55 5.00
CA GLN A 138 12.14 -13.90 4.87
C GLN A 138 11.44 -13.01 3.84
N ILE A 139 11.69 -11.69 3.86
CA ILE A 139 11.16 -10.74 2.87
C ILE A 139 11.64 -11.12 1.46
N LYS A 140 12.94 -11.38 1.28
CA LYS A 140 13.52 -11.77 -0.01
C LYS A 140 12.94 -13.08 -0.53
N ALA A 141 12.80 -14.09 0.32
CA ALA A 141 12.21 -15.37 -0.05
C ALA A 141 10.76 -15.19 -0.54
N VAL A 142 9.93 -14.48 0.23
CA VAL A 142 8.54 -14.19 -0.14
C VAL A 142 8.47 -13.35 -1.42
N ARG A 143 9.34 -12.35 -1.58
CA ARG A 143 9.43 -11.54 -2.81
C ARG A 143 9.74 -12.40 -4.02
N ASN A 144 10.73 -13.29 -3.93
CA ASN A 144 11.10 -14.18 -5.03
C ASN A 144 9.96 -15.12 -5.45
N ASP A 145 9.17 -15.59 -4.48
CA ASP A 145 7.99 -16.40 -4.77
C ASP A 145 6.87 -15.58 -5.43
N LEU A 146 6.59 -14.38 -4.94
CA LEU A 146 5.60 -13.48 -5.52
C LEU A 146 5.97 -13.01 -6.92
N LEU A 147 7.26 -12.77 -7.20
CA LEU A 147 7.74 -12.36 -8.54
C LEU A 147 7.42 -13.40 -9.63
N LYS A 148 7.25 -14.67 -9.28
CA LYS A 148 6.81 -15.71 -10.23
C LYS A 148 5.40 -15.43 -10.79
N THR A 149 4.58 -14.68 -10.06
CA THR A 149 3.22 -14.28 -10.50
C THR A 149 3.21 -13.02 -11.37
N GLN A 150 4.33 -12.27 -11.40
CA GLN A 150 4.41 -10.97 -12.06
C GLN A 150 4.12 -11.03 -13.57
N PRO A 151 4.62 -12.00 -14.37
CA PRO A 151 4.36 -12.02 -15.81
C PRO A 151 2.87 -12.09 -16.17
N GLU A 152 2.12 -12.94 -15.47
CA GLU A 152 0.67 -13.06 -15.67
C GLU A 152 -0.07 -11.79 -15.21
N LEU A 153 0.41 -11.11 -14.17
CA LEU A 153 -0.15 -9.83 -13.74
C LEU A 153 0.11 -8.71 -14.76
N VAL A 154 1.33 -8.62 -15.30
CA VAL A 154 1.69 -7.67 -16.36
C VAL A 154 0.79 -7.86 -17.57
N LYS A 155 0.64 -9.10 -18.02
CA LYS A 155 -0.26 -9.45 -19.13
C LYS A 155 -1.72 -9.12 -18.84
N LYS A 156 -2.24 -9.50 -17.67
CA LYS A 156 -3.63 -9.26 -17.27
C LYS A 156 -3.94 -7.77 -17.16
N MET A 157 -3.00 -6.99 -16.65
CA MET A 157 -3.13 -5.53 -16.49
C MET A 157 -2.78 -4.76 -17.77
N GLN A 158 -2.32 -5.45 -18.82
CA GLN A 158 -1.89 -4.85 -20.07
C GLN A 158 -0.81 -3.77 -19.87
N ILE A 159 0.10 -4.02 -18.92
CA ILE A 159 1.22 -3.11 -18.68
C ILE A 159 2.24 -3.31 -19.80
N ASP A 160 2.70 -2.20 -20.37
CA ASP A 160 3.76 -2.22 -21.38
C ASP A 160 5.06 -2.79 -20.78
N GLN A 161 5.66 -3.76 -21.47
CA GLN A 161 6.89 -4.41 -21.00
C GLN A 161 8.04 -3.41 -20.84
N THR A 162 8.09 -2.36 -21.65
CA THR A 162 9.12 -1.31 -21.55
C THR A 162 9.07 -0.58 -20.22
N VAL A 163 7.87 -0.36 -19.66
CA VAL A 163 7.68 0.25 -18.34
C VAL A 163 8.19 -0.69 -17.24
N ILE A 164 7.92 -2.00 -17.36
CA ILE A 164 8.43 -3.00 -16.42
C ILE A 164 9.95 -3.04 -16.44
N ASP A 165 10.55 -3.07 -17.62
CA ASP A 165 12.00 -3.14 -17.80
C ASP A 165 12.69 -1.89 -17.22
N GLN A 166 12.11 -0.70 -17.46
CA GLN A 166 12.61 0.55 -16.89
C GLN A 166 12.57 0.52 -15.36
N VAL A 167 11.42 0.17 -14.76
CA VAL A 167 11.28 0.12 -13.30
C VAL A 167 12.23 -0.90 -12.68
N VAL A 168 12.37 -2.09 -13.29
CA VAL A 168 13.31 -3.11 -12.80
C VAL A 168 14.76 -2.63 -12.89
N SER A 169 15.13 -1.91 -13.95
CA SER A 169 16.46 -1.32 -14.10
C SER A 169 16.73 -0.27 -13.01
N GLU A 170 15.80 0.67 -12.79
CA GLU A 170 15.93 1.71 -11.78
C GLU A 170 16.03 1.13 -10.36
N LEU A 171 15.19 0.14 -10.03
CA LEU A 171 15.24 -0.54 -8.73
C LEU A 171 16.59 -1.24 -8.49
N ARG A 172 17.18 -1.85 -9.52
CA ARG A 172 18.51 -2.49 -9.40
C ARG A 172 19.63 -1.48 -9.13
N GLU A 173 19.54 -0.27 -9.68
CA GLU A 173 20.52 0.78 -9.39
C GLU A 173 20.38 1.30 -7.95
N LEU A 174 19.15 1.34 -7.41
CA LEU A 174 18.90 1.73 -6.01
C LEU A 174 19.32 0.67 -4.99
N GLU A 175 19.46 -0.59 -5.41
CA GLU A 175 19.90 -1.72 -4.57
C GLU A 175 21.44 -1.87 -4.52
N LYS A 176 22.19 -1.14 -5.35
CA LYS A 176 23.67 -1.09 -5.31
C LYS A 176 24.17 -0.12 -4.24
#